data_AF-L7E7U1-F1
#
_entry.id   AF-L7E7U1-F1
#
_cell.length_a   1.000
_cell.length_b   1.000
_cell.length_c   1.000
_cell.angle_alpha   90.00
_cell.angle_beta   90.00
_cell.angle_gamma   90.00
#
_symmetry.space_group_name_H-M   'P 1'
#
loop_
_entity.id
_entity.type
_entity.pdbx_description
1 polymer ?
#
loop_
_entity_poly.entity_id
_entity_poly.type
_entity_poly.pdbx_seq_one_letter_code
_entity_poly.pdbx_strand_id
1 'polypeptide(L)'
;MGETLENYLLAWDYYKEIYAQAKIKTDGKIQEPSPEIWQKIAAAYNSDSHSTIKINSATITRWLKDAGQAIFDYLFPQGKTISLQQPLGGEESSTREEMIEDTDHDTPWQQLEAAENFRESQQNHQKILAWLRAEISQICQQPQQAKLHPQIQLILEMTYGSGLGQVAIAAKITEITTVVIKQYQVSRELDKVYRHLAKKFLPWASENLHIPFQSHDREVISKAIEPWLTYYYQTSATTQED
;
A
#
# COMPACT_ATOMS: atom_id res chain seq x y z
N MET A 1 -20.65 46.53 -28.51
CA MET A 1 -20.59 45.33 -29.37
C MET A 1 -19.84 44.28 -28.57
N GLY A 2 -20.54 43.22 -28.15
CA GLY A 2 -20.07 42.30 -27.12
C GLY A 2 -18.91 41.44 -27.60
N GLU A 3 -17.88 41.33 -26.76
CA GLU A 3 -16.81 40.36 -26.93
C GLU A 3 -17.43 38.96 -26.74
N THR A 4 -17.61 38.21 -27.83
CA THR A 4 -18.24 36.87 -27.81
C THR A 4 -17.24 35.78 -27.44
N LEU A 5 -17.72 34.70 -26.80
CA LEU A 5 -16.93 33.51 -26.45
C LEU A 5 -16.15 32.94 -27.64
N GLU A 6 -16.74 33.00 -28.83
CA GLU A 6 -16.13 32.57 -30.09
C GLU A 6 -14.81 33.30 -30.39
N ASN A 7 -14.72 34.60 -30.09
CA ASN A 7 -13.49 35.39 -30.29
C ASN A 7 -12.38 34.96 -29.31
N TYR A 8 -12.74 34.60 -28.08
CA TYR A 8 -11.80 34.07 -27.09
C TYR A 8 -11.27 32.68 -27.47
N LEU A 9 -12.16 31.81 -27.97
CA LEU A 9 -11.78 30.47 -28.43
C LEU A 9 -10.87 30.53 -29.67
N LEU A 10 -11.21 31.38 -30.64
CA LEU A 10 -10.39 31.57 -31.83
C LEU A 10 -9.00 32.14 -31.48
N ALA A 11 -8.93 33.11 -30.57
CA ALA A 11 -7.66 33.63 -30.06
C ALA A 11 -6.82 32.55 -29.37
N TRP A 12 -7.47 31.65 -28.62
CA TRP A 12 -6.81 30.52 -27.96
C TRP A 12 -6.27 29.50 -28.94
N ASP A 13 -6.97 29.23 -30.04
CA ASP A 13 -6.50 28.33 -31.10
C ASP A 13 -5.25 28.85 -31.78
N TYR A 14 -5.23 30.14 -32.16
CA TYR A 14 -4.02 30.76 -32.73
C TYR A 14 -2.86 30.83 -31.74
N TYR A 15 -3.14 31.02 -30.45
CA TYR A 15 -2.12 30.93 -29.42
C TYR A 15 -1.50 29.54 -29.35
N LYS A 16 -2.31 28.46 -29.36
CA LYS A 16 -1.79 27.09 -29.41
C LYS A 16 -0.99 26.84 -30.69
N GLU A 17 -1.49 27.27 -31.84
CA GLU A 17 -0.87 26.98 -33.13
C GLU A 17 0.49 27.67 -33.29
N ILE A 18 0.59 28.94 -32.89
CA ILE A 18 1.80 29.75 -33.07
C ILE A 18 2.78 29.57 -31.93
N TYR A 19 2.30 29.55 -30.68
CA TYR A 19 3.17 29.56 -29.51
C TYR A 19 3.35 28.17 -28.86
N ALA A 20 2.35 27.28 -28.87
CA ALA A 20 2.57 25.92 -28.35
C ALA A 20 3.46 25.07 -29.26
N GLN A 21 3.55 25.40 -30.56
CA GLN A 21 4.54 24.82 -31.48
C GLN A 21 5.96 25.35 -31.23
N ALA A 22 6.10 26.57 -30.70
CA ALA A 22 7.40 27.20 -30.49
C ALA A 22 8.22 26.58 -29.34
N LYS A 23 7.63 25.69 -28.50
CA LYS A 23 8.23 24.97 -27.36
C LYS A 23 9.58 25.52 -26.88
N ILE A 24 9.60 26.78 -26.40
CA ILE A 24 10.81 27.37 -25.84
C ILE A 24 10.94 26.85 -24.41
N LYS A 25 11.51 25.66 -24.28
CA LYS A 25 11.90 25.07 -23.00
C LYS A 25 13.36 25.40 -22.75
N THR A 26 13.61 26.28 -21.79
CA THR A 26 14.91 26.34 -21.12
C THR A 26 14.66 25.91 -19.69
N ASP A 27 15.30 24.82 -19.27
CA ASP A 27 15.22 24.29 -17.89
C ASP A 27 13.82 23.80 -17.45
N GLY A 28 13.04 23.23 -18.37
CA GLY A 28 11.74 22.60 -18.05
C GLY A 28 10.56 23.56 -17.83
N LYS A 29 10.78 24.88 -17.85
CA LYS A 29 9.75 25.90 -17.71
C LYS A 29 9.32 26.47 -19.06
N ILE A 30 8.03 26.78 -19.20
CA ILE A 30 7.46 27.45 -20.37
C ILE A 30 7.79 28.95 -20.27
N GLN A 31 8.52 29.51 -21.24
CA GLN A 31 8.89 30.93 -21.25
C GLN A 31 7.79 31.81 -21.82
N GLU A 32 7.41 32.91 -21.16
CA GLU A 32 6.39 33.85 -21.62
C GLU A 32 6.58 34.26 -23.10
N PRO A 33 5.51 34.34 -23.92
CA PRO A 33 5.64 34.76 -25.32
C PRO A 33 6.24 36.16 -25.42
N SER A 34 7.24 36.32 -26.30
CA SER A 34 7.81 37.63 -26.57
C SER A 34 6.78 38.56 -27.25
N PRO A 35 6.96 39.90 -27.16
CA PRO A 35 6.08 40.86 -27.83
C PRO A 35 5.90 40.61 -29.34
N GLU A 36 6.94 40.09 -30.00
CA GLU A 36 6.89 39.71 -31.43
C GLU A 36 5.96 38.52 -31.68
N ILE A 37 5.92 37.55 -30.78
CA ILE A 37 5.00 36.41 -30.86
C ILE A 37 3.57 36.90 -30.68
N TRP A 38 3.31 37.78 -29.71
CA TRP A 38 1.98 38.36 -29.52
C TRP A 38 1.49 39.17 -30.72
N GLN A 39 2.38 39.90 -31.38
CA GLN A 39 2.06 40.59 -32.63
C GLN A 39 1.74 39.61 -33.77
N LYS A 40 2.48 38.50 -33.88
CA LYS A 40 2.19 37.45 -34.87
C LYS A 40 0.83 36.79 -34.63
N ILE A 41 0.47 36.51 -33.38
CA ILE A 41 -0.84 35.93 -33.04
C ILE A 41 -1.96 36.93 -33.35
N ALA A 42 -1.79 38.21 -33.00
CA ALA A 42 -2.77 39.25 -33.33
C ALA A 42 -2.93 39.42 -34.85
N ALA A 43 -1.84 39.36 -35.62
CA ALA A 43 -1.87 39.44 -37.08
C ALA A 43 -2.56 38.23 -37.72
N ALA A 44 -2.31 37.01 -37.20
CA ALA A 44 -2.96 35.78 -37.66
C ALA A 44 -4.47 35.83 -37.39
N TYR A 45 -4.87 36.21 -36.17
CA TYR A 45 -6.27 36.39 -35.81
C TYR A 45 -6.97 37.40 -36.73
N ASN A 46 -6.36 38.56 -36.98
CA ASN A 46 -6.95 39.60 -37.85
C ASN A 46 -7.00 39.24 -39.33
N SER A 47 -6.25 38.22 -39.75
CA SER A 47 -6.22 37.74 -41.14
C SER A 47 -7.24 36.63 -41.38
N ASP A 48 -7.86 36.11 -40.31
CA ASP A 48 -8.93 35.11 -40.41
C ASP A 48 -10.24 35.75 -40.87
N SER A 49 -10.93 35.08 -41.80
CA SER A 49 -12.27 35.45 -42.27
C SER A 49 -13.34 35.30 -41.20
N HIS A 50 -13.08 34.49 -40.16
CA HIS A 50 -13.94 34.32 -38.99
C HIS A 50 -13.74 35.41 -37.92
N SER A 51 -12.72 36.27 -38.07
CA SER A 51 -12.50 37.37 -37.13
C SER A 51 -13.55 38.46 -37.32
N THR A 52 -14.39 38.65 -36.31
CA THR A 52 -15.45 39.68 -36.38
C THR A 52 -14.95 41.08 -35.99
N ILE A 53 -13.80 41.17 -35.32
CA ILE A 53 -13.23 42.42 -34.78
C ILE A 53 -11.73 42.40 -35.02
N LYS A 54 -11.18 43.52 -35.51
CA LYS A 54 -9.71 43.68 -35.59
C LYS A 54 -9.16 44.07 -34.22
N ILE A 55 -8.20 43.29 -33.73
CA ILE A 55 -7.60 43.46 -32.40
C ILE A 55 -6.10 43.72 -32.49
N ASN A 56 -5.53 44.30 -31.44
CA ASN A 56 -4.08 44.49 -31.34
C ASN A 56 -3.45 43.47 -30.38
N SER A 57 -2.12 43.47 -30.32
CA SER A 57 -1.35 42.58 -29.45
C SER A 57 -1.69 42.73 -27.95
N ALA A 58 -2.13 43.90 -27.48
CA ALA A 58 -2.52 44.08 -26.08
C ALA A 58 -3.89 43.45 -25.79
N THR A 59 -4.85 43.60 -26.71
CA THR A 59 -6.20 43.03 -26.59
C THR A 59 -6.16 41.51 -26.56
N ILE A 60 -5.40 40.87 -27.47
CA ILE A 60 -5.29 39.41 -27.51
C ILE A 60 -4.58 38.85 -26.27
N THR A 61 -3.58 39.59 -25.75
CA THR A 61 -2.89 39.22 -24.51
C THR A 61 -3.84 39.25 -23.32
N ARG A 62 -4.68 40.28 -23.22
CA ARG A 62 -5.70 40.39 -22.17
C ARG A 62 -6.70 39.24 -22.24
N TRP A 63 -7.26 38.97 -23.43
CA TRP A 63 -8.24 37.90 -23.60
C TRP A 63 -7.73 36.52 -23.20
N LEU A 64 -6.48 36.20 -23.52
CA LEU A 64 -5.88 34.91 -23.15
C LEU A 64 -5.57 34.82 -21.66
N LYS A 65 -5.17 35.93 -21.01
CA LYS A 65 -5.00 35.98 -19.55
C LYS A 65 -6.33 35.81 -18.83
N ASP A 66 -7.39 36.48 -19.29
CA ASP A 66 -8.73 36.38 -18.71
C ASP A 66 -9.29 34.96 -18.87
N ALA A 67 -9.13 34.35 -20.05
CA ALA A 67 -9.53 32.96 -20.29
C ALA A 67 -8.74 31.98 -19.41
N GLY A 68 -7.43 32.17 -19.28
CA GLY A 68 -6.58 31.36 -18.41
C GLY A 68 -6.98 31.46 -16.94
N GLN A 69 -7.29 32.67 -16.46
CA GLN A 69 -7.75 32.89 -15.09
C GLN A 69 -9.10 32.22 -14.84
N ALA A 70 -10.05 32.34 -15.78
CA ALA A 70 -11.36 31.70 -15.64
C ALA A 70 -11.25 30.16 -15.57
N ILE A 71 -10.36 29.56 -16.37
CA ILE A 71 -10.09 28.12 -16.32
C ILE A 71 -9.42 27.73 -14.99
N PHE A 72 -8.46 28.54 -14.52
CA PHE A 72 -7.81 28.31 -13.22
C PHE A 72 -8.81 28.37 -12.07
N ASP A 73 -9.69 29.37 -12.05
CA ASP A 73 -10.73 29.53 -11.02
C ASP A 73 -11.75 28.36 -11.05
N TYR A 74 -12.01 27.80 -12.22
CA TYR A 74 -12.88 26.63 -12.39
C TYR A 74 -12.22 25.34 -11.89
N LEU A 75 -10.96 25.09 -12.25
CA LEU A 75 -10.23 23.87 -11.90
C LEU A 75 -9.68 23.88 -10.46
N PHE A 76 -9.36 25.07 -9.95
CA PHE A 76 -8.77 25.28 -8.63
C PHE A 76 -9.59 26.30 -7.82
N PRO A 77 -10.83 25.95 -7.41
CA PRO A 77 -11.66 26.81 -6.57
C PRO A 77 -11.09 27.05 -5.17
N GLN A 78 -9.95 26.41 -4.85
CA GLN A 78 -9.19 26.43 -3.58
C GLN A 78 -8.90 27.84 -3.02
N GLY A 79 -9.00 28.89 -3.84
CA GLY A 79 -8.82 30.28 -3.42
C GLY A 79 -10.06 30.98 -2.85
N LYS A 80 -11.25 30.38 -2.92
CA LYS A 80 -12.47 30.92 -2.31
C LYS A 80 -12.70 30.24 -0.97
N THR A 81 -12.05 30.76 0.07
CA THR A 81 -12.42 30.40 1.44
C THR A 81 -13.86 30.83 1.68
N ILE A 82 -14.71 29.87 2.01
CA ILE A 82 -16.09 30.14 2.39
C ILE A 82 -16.15 30.07 3.90
N SER A 83 -16.79 31.05 4.54
CA SER A 83 -16.97 31.02 6.00
C SER A 83 -17.81 29.80 6.37
N LEU A 84 -17.30 29.02 7.32
CA LEU A 84 -18.00 27.87 7.88
C LEU A 84 -19.25 28.31 8.68
N GLN A 85 -19.24 29.55 9.16
CA GLN A 85 -20.33 30.18 9.90
C GLN A 85 -21.40 30.79 8.98
N GLN A 86 -21.26 30.67 7.65
CA GLN A 86 -22.26 31.17 6.72
C GLN A 86 -23.56 30.34 6.85
N PRO A 87 -24.72 30.97 7.15
CA PRO A 87 -25.99 30.27 7.23
C PRO A 87 -26.38 29.64 5.90
N LEU A 88 -26.93 28.43 5.92
CA LEU A 88 -27.32 27.68 4.72
C LEU A 88 -28.67 28.12 4.12
N GLY A 89 -29.38 29.07 4.75
CA GLY A 89 -30.59 29.68 4.21
C GLY A 89 -31.88 28.87 4.43
N GLY A 90 -31.90 27.95 5.41
CA GLY A 90 -33.11 27.24 5.87
C GLY A 90 -33.77 27.90 7.08
N GLU A 91 -34.98 27.44 7.45
CA GLU A 91 -35.72 27.89 8.65
C GLU A 91 -34.98 27.57 9.96
N GLU A 92 -34.16 26.52 9.94
CA GLU A 92 -33.19 26.19 10.98
C GLU A 92 -31.85 26.83 10.60
N SER A 93 -31.27 27.62 11.50
CA SER A 93 -29.98 28.31 11.32
C SER A 93 -28.80 27.32 11.41
N SER A 94 -28.76 26.33 10.53
CA SER A 94 -27.62 25.44 10.39
C SER A 94 -26.47 26.13 9.69
N THR A 95 -25.28 25.98 10.26
CA THR A 95 -24.02 26.47 9.68
C THR A 95 -23.38 25.39 8.81
N ARG A 96 -22.45 25.78 7.93
CA ARG A 96 -21.69 24.80 7.11
C ARG A 96 -20.75 23.95 7.96
N GLU A 97 -20.33 24.47 9.11
CA GLU A 97 -19.52 23.75 10.10
C GLU A 97 -20.21 22.47 10.59
N GLU A 98 -21.52 22.54 10.84
CA GLU A 98 -22.33 21.42 11.32
C GLU A 98 -22.52 20.29 10.29
N MET A 99 -22.23 20.54 9.01
CA MET A 99 -22.28 19.53 7.95
C MET A 99 -20.96 18.81 7.71
N ILE A 100 -19.88 19.25 8.37
CA ILE A 100 -18.56 18.64 8.22
C ILE A 100 -18.45 17.49 9.21
N GLU A 101 -18.28 16.27 8.69
CA GLU A 101 -18.03 15.09 9.51
C GLU A 101 -16.61 15.17 10.11
N ASP A 102 -16.50 14.85 11.41
CA ASP A 102 -15.20 14.64 12.05
C ASP A 102 -14.63 13.30 11.59
N THR A 103 -13.67 13.36 10.66
CA THR A 103 -12.95 12.19 10.14
C THR A 103 -11.64 11.93 10.85
N ASP A 104 -11.22 12.83 11.75
CA ASP A 104 -9.93 12.73 12.44
C ASP A 104 -10.03 11.79 13.65
N HIS A 105 -11.24 11.54 14.14
CA HIS A 105 -11.49 10.65 15.28
C HIS A 105 -12.32 9.44 14.89
N ASP A 106 -11.89 8.26 15.35
CA ASP A 106 -12.70 7.05 15.23
C ASP A 106 -14.00 7.21 16.02
N THR A 107 -15.11 6.90 15.38
CA THR A 107 -16.41 6.78 16.05
C THR A 107 -16.37 5.70 17.13
N PRO A 108 -17.22 5.77 18.17
CA PRO A 108 -17.33 4.70 19.17
C PRO A 108 -17.58 3.31 18.57
N TRP A 109 -18.26 3.24 17.43
CA TRP A 109 -18.49 1.98 16.70
C TRP A 109 -17.21 1.42 16.08
N GLN A 110 -16.40 2.26 15.44
CA GLN A 110 -15.09 1.86 14.91
C GLN A 110 -14.15 1.39 16.02
N GLN A 111 -14.18 2.06 17.18
CA GLN A 111 -13.38 1.64 18.34
C GLN A 111 -13.82 0.28 18.89
N LEU A 112 -15.14 0.02 18.96
CA LEU A 112 -15.68 -1.28 19.38
C LEU A 112 -15.35 -2.39 18.38
N GLU A 113 -15.48 -2.14 17.09
CA GLU A 113 -15.12 -3.08 16.03
C GLU A 113 -13.62 -3.41 16.08
N ALA A 114 -12.76 -2.41 16.26
CA ALA A 114 -11.32 -2.61 16.42
C ALA A 114 -10.99 -3.48 17.66
N ALA A 115 -11.66 -3.24 18.79
CA ALA A 115 -11.48 -4.01 20.00
C ALA A 115 -11.95 -5.47 19.85
N GLU A 116 -13.08 -5.70 19.18
CA GLU A 116 -13.59 -7.05 18.90
C GLU A 116 -12.67 -7.82 17.95
N ASN A 117 -12.25 -7.19 16.85
CA ASN A 117 -11.29 -7.75 15.90
C ASN A 117 -9.95 -8.09 16.57
N PHE A 118 -9.47 -7.23 17.47
CA PHE A 118 -8.27 -7.50 18.25
C PHE A 118 -8.44 -8.74 19.14
N ARG A 119 -9.57 -8.86 19.84
CA ARG A 119 -9.86 -10.02 20.71
C ARG A 119 -9.96 -11.31 19.91
N GLU A 120 -10.63 -11.30 18.76
CA GLU A 120 -10.72 -12.46 17.87
C GLU A 120 -9.33 -12.86 17.34
N SER A 121 -8.52 -11.89 16.92
CA SER A 121 -7.15 -12.13 16.48
C SER A 121 -6.29 -12.78 17.56
N GLN A 122 -6.40 -12.32 18.82
CA GLN A 122 -5.71 -12.93 19.96
C GLN A 122 -6.15 -14.38 20.20
N GLN A 123 -7.46 -14.67 20.13
CA GLN A 123 -7.98 -16.03 20.27
C GLN A 123 -7.47 -16.95 19.15
N ASN A 124 -7.48 -16.47 17.91
CA ASN A 124 -6.96 -17.23 16.77
C ASN A 124 -5.46 -17.48 16.88
N HIS A 125 -4.70 -16.49 17.34
CA HIS A 125 -3.27 -16.65 17.63
C HIS A 125 -3.02 -17.74 18.68
N GLN A 126 -3.77 -17.74 19.79
CA GLN A 126 -3.65 -18.79 20.81
C GLN A 126 -3.99 -20.19 20.28
N LYS A 127 -5.04 -20.32 19.46
CA LYS A 127 -5.39 -21.60 18.81
C LYS A 127 -4.24 -22.10 17.92
N ILE A 128 -3.65 -21.21 17.11
CA ILE A 128 -2.52 -21.56 16.23
C ILE A 128 -1.31 -22.04 17.04
N LEU A 129 -0.95 -21.34 18.12
CA LEU A 129 0.15 -21.75 18.99
C LEU A 129 -0.11 -23.08 19.68
N ALA A 130 -1.33 -23.30 20.16
CA ALA A 130 -1.73 -24.56 20.79
C ALA A 130 -1.63 -25.74 19.80
N TRP A 131 -2.13 -25.54 18.58
CA TRP A 131 -1.99 -26.51 17.49
C TRP A 131 -0.53 -26.78 17.14
N LEU A 132 0.28 -25.73 16.99
CA LEU A 132 1.69 -25.86 16.63
C LEU A 132 2.46 -26.65 17.68
N ARG A 133 2.23 -26.37 18.97
CA ARG A 133 2.81 -27.12 20.09
C ARG A 133 2.46 -28.61 20.02
N ALA A 134 1.19 -28.93 19.78
CA ALA A 134 0.73 -30.31 19.68
C ALA A 134 1.38 -31.05 18.50
N GLU A 135 1.43 -30.42 17.32
CA GLU A 135 1.97 -31.02 16.11
C GLU A 135 3.51 -31.18 16.20
N ILE A 136 4.24 -30.20 16.75
CA ILE A 136 5.68 -30.34 17.02
C ILE A 136 5.95 -31.50 17.99
N SER A 137 5.19 -31.58 19.09
CA SER A 137 5.34 -32.68 20.06
C SER A 137 5.13 -34.04 19.40
N GLN A 138 4.13 -34.17 18.53
CA GLN A 138 3.87 -35.39 17.78
C GLN A 138 5.02 -35.75 16.82
N ILE A 139 5.52 -34.76 16.07
CA ILE A 139 6.64 -34.93 15.14
C ILE A 139 7.91 -35.39 15.87
N CYS A 140 8.19 -34.81 17.04
CA CYS A 140 9.36 -35.16 17.85
C CYS A 140 9.22 -36.56 18.49
N GLN A 141 8.02 -36.97 18.91
CA GLN A 141 7.78 -38.31 19.48
C GLN A 141 7.80 -39.42 18.42
N GLN A 142 7.33 -39.13 17.20
CA GLN A 142 7.16 -40.13 16.15
C GLN A 142 7.78 -39.68 14.81
N PRO A 143 9.10 -39.37 14.78
CA PRO A 143 9.76 -38.76 13.60
C PRO A 143 9.70 -39.66 12.36
N GLN A 144 9.60 -40.98 12.56
CA GLN A 144 9.53 -41.95 11.47
C GLN A 144 8.25 -41.79 10.61
N GLN A 145 7.13 -41.37 11.19
CA GLN A 145 5.87 -41.19 10.44
C GLN A 145 5.96 -40.06 9.43
N ALA A 146 6.74 -39.02 9.75
CA ALA A 146 7.03 -37.90 8.86
C ALA A 146 8.31 -38.10 8.03
N LYS A 147 8.96 -39.28 8.11
CA LYS A 147 10.25 -39.59 7.45
C LYS A 147 11.36 -38.59 7.84
N LEU A 148 11.35 -38.17 9.10
CA LEU A 148 12.29 -37.21 9.68
C LEU A 148 13.43 -37.92 10.41
N HIS A 149 14.50 -37.18 10.60
CA HIS A 149 15.64 -37.62 11.40
C HIS A 149 15.24 -37.90 12.86
N PRO A 150 15.77 -38.96 13.52
CA PRO A 150 15.44 -39.27 14.92
C PRO A 150 15.73 -38.12 15.90
N GLN A 151 16.75 -37.30 15.60
CA GLN A 151 17.15 -36.14 16.41
C GLN A 151 16.47 -34.83 15.96
N ILE A 152 15.27 -34.89 15.36
CA ILE A 152 14.62 -33.70 14.82
C ILE A 152 14.32 -32.65 15.91
N GLN A 153 14.01 -33.09 17.14
CA GLN A 153 13.80 -32.18 18.26
C GLN A 153 15.03 -31.30 18.52
N LEU A 154 16.21 -31.92 18.59
CA LEU A 154 17.47 -31.22 18.82
C LEU A 154 17.81 -30.27 17.65
N ILE A 155 17.51 -30.68 16.41
CA ILE A 155 17.66 -29.83 15.23
C ILE A 155 16.80 -28.57 15.37
N LEU A 156 15.52 -28.72 15.72
CA LEU A 156 14.58 -27.59 15.85
C LEU A 156 14.97 -26.67 17.01
N GLU A 157 15.32 -27.22 18.18
CA GLU A 157 15.76 -26.45 19.35
C GLU A 157 17.02 -25.63 19.05
N MET A 158 18.02 -26.23 18.41
CA MET A 158 19.24 -25.51 18.05
C MET A 158 19.02 -24.45 16.97
N THR A 159 18.14 -24.73 16.00
CA THR A 159 17.84 -23.82 14.88
C THR A 159 17.06 -22.60 15.38
N TYR A 160 15.95 -22.82 16.09
CA TYR A 160 15.00 -21.75 16.44
C TYR A 160 15.13 -21.24 17.87
N GLY A 161 15.58 -22.08 18.81
CA GLY A 161 15.84 -21.67 20.19
C GLY A 161 17.18 -20.96 20.33
N SER A 162 18.26 -21.59 19.87
CA SER A 162 19.62 -21.04 19.99
C SER A 162 20.10 -20.23 18.77
N GLY A 163 19.34 -20.20 17.67
CA GLY A 163 19.72 -19.46 16.46
C GLY A 163 21.00 -19.96 15.79
N LEU A 164 21.38 -21.22 15.98
CA LEU A 164 22.64 -21.76 15.48
C LEU A 164 22.57 -21.96 13.95
N GLY A 165 23.67 -21.61 13.27
CA GLY A 165 23.82 -21.88 11.84
C GLY A 165 23.87 -23.39 11.54
N GLN A 166 23.37 -23.79 10.38
CA GLN A 166 23.24 -25.20 9.98
C GLN A 166 24.56 -26.02 10.04
N VAL A 167 25.71 -25.36 9.83
CA VAL A 167 27.05 -25.99 9.94
C VAL A 167 27.34 -26.37 11.40
N ALA A 168 27.07 -25.45 12.33
CA ALA A 168 27.28 -25.67 13.76
C ALA A 168 26.33 -26.74 14.30
N ILE A 169 25.07 -26.75 13.84
CA ILE A 169 24.10 -27.79 14.18
C ILE A 169 24.58 -29.17 13.72
N ALA A 170 25.07 -29.27 12.48
CA ALA A 170 25.57 -30.54 11.95
C ALA A 170 26.76 -31.09 12.74
N ALA A 171 27.70 -30.21 13.13
CA ALA A 171 28.82 -30.55 13.99
C ALA A 171 28.36 -31.00 15.38
N LYS A 172 27.50 -30.21 16.04
CA LYS A 172 26.98 -30.53 17.38
C LYS A 172 26.20 -31.83 17.41
N ILE A 173 25.37 -32.12 16.39
CA ILE A 173 24.63 -33.37 16.34
C ILE A 173 25.55 -34.55 16.12
N THR A 174 26.59 -34.41 15.29
CA THR A 174 27.59 -35.46 15.09
C THR A 174 28.46 -35.70 16.33
N GLU A 175 28.64 -34.67 17.16
CA GLU A 175 29.36 -34.74 18.44
C GLU A 175 28.51 -35.39 19.54
N ILE A 176 27.25 -34.93 19.69
CA ILE A 176 26.33 -35.37 20.74
C ILE A 176 25.74 -36.75 20.42
N THR A 177 25.48 -37.01 19.13
CA THR A 177 24.89 -38.25 18.65
C THR A 177 25.93 -38.98 17.81
N THR A 178 26.09 -40.29 17.97
CA THR A 178 26.99 -41.16 17.15
C THR A 178 26.57 -41.23 15.66
N VAL A 179 25.70 -40.33 15.19
CA VAL A 179 25.14 -40.26 13.85
C VAL A 179 25.71 -39.03 13.16
N VAL A 180 26.50 -39.27 12.11
CA VAL A 180 27.10 -38.20 11.30
C VAL A 180 26.03 -37.56 10.42
N ILE A 181 25.84 -36.25 10.57
CA ILE A 181 24.96 -35.46 9.71
C ILE A 181 25.73 -34.34 9.02
N LYS A 182 25.38 -34.05 7.77
CA LYS A 182 25.95 -32.94 6.97
C LYS A 182 25.01 -31.74 7.01
N GLN A 183 25.56 -30.53 6.82
CA GLN A 183 24.79 -29.28 6.79
C GLN A 183 23.55 -29.34 5.87
N TYR A 184 23.72 -29.83 4.64
CA TYR A 184 22.59 -29.93 3.70
C TYR A 184 21.48 -30.88 4.19
N GLN A 185 21.81 -31.85 5.05
CA GLN A 185 20.81 -32.73 5.64
C GLN A 185 19.98 -31.97 6.67
N VAL A 186 20.58 -31.08 7.46
CA VAL A 186 19.85 -30.17 8.37
C VAL A 186 18.81 -29.36 7.60
N SER A 187 19.22 -28.70 6.51
CA SER A 187 18.30 -27.95 5.65
C SER A 187 17.17 -28.82 5.09
N ARG A 188 17.49 -30.04 4.62
CA ARG A 188 16.46 -30.96 4.08
C ARG A 188 15.49 -31.45 5.15
N GLU A 189 15.95 -31.66 6.39
CA GLU A 189 15.07 -32.04 7.50
C GLU A 189 14.14 -30.89 7.89
N LEU A 190 14.64 -29.66 7.95
CA LEU A 190 13.80 -28.47 8.17
C LEU A 190 12.75 -28.32 7.06
N ASP A 191 13.13 -28.47 5.78
CA ASP A 191 12.18 -28.46 4.65
C ASP A 191 11.10 -29.54 4.76
N LYS A 192 11.42 -30.70 5.31
CA LYS A 192 10.42 -31.75 5.55
C LYS A 192 9.46 -31.35 6.67
N VAL A 193 9.96 -30.77 7.76
CA VAL A 193 9.13 -30.26 8.86
C VAL A 193 8.17 -29.19 8.33
N TYR A 194 8.68 -28.20 7.58
CA TYR A 194 7.84 -27.15 6.98
C TYR A 194 6.74 -27.72 6.09
N ARG A 195 7.08 -28.67 5.20
CA ARG A 195 6.09 -29.31 4.32
C ARG A 195 5.06 -30.13 5.09
N HIS A 196 5.46 -30.81 6.16
CA HIS A 196 4.56 -31.57 7.01
C HIS A 196 3.59 -30.64 7.76
N LEU A 197 4.13 -29.61 8.42
CA LEU A 197 3.33 -28.61 9.14
C LEU A 197 2.36 -27.91 8.19
N ALA A 198 2.81 -27.42 7.03
CA ALA A 198 1.93 -26.77 6.05
C ALA A 198 0.81 -27.71 5.56
N LYS A 199 1.12 -28.99 5.35
CA LYS A 199 0.13 -30.00 4.92
C LYS A 199 -0.94 -30.26 6.00
N LYS A 200 -0.55 -30.23 7.27
CA LYS A 200 -1.44 -30.50 8.41
C LYS A 200 -2.22 -29.26 8.86
N PHE A 201 -1.60 -28.08 8.76
CA PHE A 201 -2.20 -26.82 9.15
C PHE A 201 -3.39 -26.47 8.27
N LEU A 202 -3.30 -26.72 6.97
CA LEU A 202 -4.33 -26.30 6.01
C LEU A 202 -5.73 -26.87 6.31
N PRO A 203 -5.92 -28.20 6.46
CA PRO A 203 -7.20 -28.74 6.89
C PRO A 203 -7.64 -28.22 8.27
N TRP A 204 -6.70 -28.16 9.22
CA TRP A 204 -6.99 -27.70 10.58
C TRP A 204 -7.49 -26.25 10.61
N ALA A 205 -6.87 -25.35 9.86
CA ALA A 205 -7.23 -23.94 9.79
C ALA A 205 -8.62 -23.74 9.15
N SER A 206 -8.95 -24.53 8.13
CA SER A 206 -10.29 -24.50 7.53
C SER A 206 -11.37 -24.90 8.54
N GLU A 207 -11.11 -25.93 9.36
CA GLU A 207 -12.06 -26.44 10.36
C GLU A 207 -12.14 -25.56 11.62
N ASN A 208 -11.05 -24.94 12.07
CA ASN A 208 -10.96 -24.31 13.39
C ASN A 208 -10.92 -22.76 13.35
N LEU A 209 -10.54 -22.19 12.20
CA LEU A 209 -10.48 -20.75 11.98
C LEU A 209 -11.48 -20.27 10.91
N HIS A 210 -12.21 -21.19 10.26
CA HIS A 210 -13.13 -20.91 9.15
C HIS A 210 -12.53 -20.08 8.01
N ILE A 211 -11.20 -20.19 7.81
CA ILE A 211 -10.51 -19.48 6.73
C ILE A 211 -10.67 -20.31 5.44
N PRO A 212 -11.30 -19.76 4.39
CA PRO A 212 -11.45 -20.47 3.12
C PRO A 212 -10.09 -20.64 2.45
N PHE A 213 -9.78 -21.85 2.01
CA PHE A 213 -8.49 -22.17 1.40
C PHE A 213 -8.45 -21.85 -0.10
N GLN A 214 -7.38 -21.17 -0.52
CA GLN A 214 -7.00 -20.98 -1.91
C GLN A 214 -5.62 -21.61 -2.17
N SER A 215 -5.38 -22.04 -3.41
CA SER A 215 -4.14 -22.72 -3.80
C SER A 215 -2.86 -21.90 -3.56
N HIS A 216 -2.96 -20.57 -3.47
CA HIS A 216 -1.84 -19.69 -3.17
C HIS A 216 -1.47 -19.62 -1.66
N ASP A 217 -2.35 -20.06 -0.77
CA ASP A 217 -2.15 -19.98 0.69
C ASP A 217 -1.03 -20.90 1.18
N ARG A 218 -0.71 -21.94 0.41
CA ARG A 218 0.34 -22.90 0.78
C ARG A 218 1.72 -22.24 0.90
N GLU A 219 2.04 -21.33 -0.02
CA GLU A 219 3.33 -20.63 0.00
C GLU A 219 3.37 -19.60 1.14
N VAL A 220 2.25 -18.89 1.36
CA VAL A 220 2.09 -17.93 2.46
C VAL A 220 2.26 -18.62 3.81
N ILE A 221 1.59 -19.77 4.01
CA ILE A 221 1.72 -20.57 5.24
C ILE A 221 3.14 -21.09 5.40
N SER A 222 3.77 -21.56 4.32
CA SER A 222 5.16 -22.04 4.40
C SER A 222 6.12 -20.94 4.87
N LYS A 223 5.88 -19.68 4.49
CA LYS A 223 6.66 -18.52 4.96
C LYS A 223 6.30 -18.12 6.40
N ALA A 224 5.06 -18.35 6.83
CA ALA A 224 4.61 -18.01 8.18
C ALA A 224 5.05 -19.01 9.26
N ILE A 225 5.30 -20.28 8.90
CA ILE A 225 5.70 -21.32 9.87
C ILE A 225 7.05 -20.99 10.53
N GLU A 226 8.02 -20.45 9.79
CA GLU A 226 9.35 -20.15 10.33
C GLU A 226 9.32 -19.10 11.48
N PRO A 227 8.64 -17.94 11.32
CA PRO A 227 8.38 -17.03 12.42
C PRO A 227 7.66 -17.69 13.61
N TRP A 228 6.69 -18.57 13.35
CA TRP A 228 5.97 -19.26 14.43
C TRP A 228 6.84 -20.24 15.20
N LEU A 229 7.70 -20.99 14.52
CA LEU A 229 8.67 -21.90 15.15
C LEU A 229 9.68 -21.11 15.99
N THR A 230 10.20 -20.01 15.44
CA THR A 230 11.10 -19.09 16.16
C THR A 230 10.45 -18.60 17.44
N TYR A 231 9.24 -18.04 17.36
CA TYR A 231 8.51 -17.56 18.52
C TYR A 231 8.25 -18.66 19.55
N TYR A 232 7.82 -19.85 19.10
CA TYR A 232 7.55 -20.99 19.96
C TYR A 232 8.79 -21.42 20.76
N TYR A 233 9.93 -21.62 20.10
CA TYR A 233 11.14 -22.11 20.76
C TYR A 233 11.82 -21.05 21.63
N GLN A 234 11.76 -19.77 21.25
CA GLN A 234 12.28 -18.69 22.08
C GLN A 234 11.46 -18.51 23.35
N THR A 235 10.12 -18.50 23.24
CA THR A 235 9.23 -18.34 24.40
C THR A 235 9.27 -19.57 25.33
N SER A 236 9.41 -20.76 24.76
CA SER A 236 9.56 -22.00 25.54
C SER A 236 10.91 -22.05 26.28
N ALA A 237 11.98 -21.49 25.71
CA ALA A 237 13.27 -21.38 26.37
C ALA A 237 13.22 -20.41 27.57
N THR A 238 12.52 -19.28 27.45
CA THR A 238 12.38 -18.31 28.55
C THR A 238 11.58 -18.87 29.74
N THR A 239 10.65 -19.79 29.50
CA THR A 239 9.84 -20.41 30.55
C THR A 239 10.59 -21.49 31.36
N GLN A 240 11.78 -21.91 30.91
CA GLN A 240 12.62 -22.89 31.63
C GLN A 240 13.71 -22.25 32.50
N GLU A 241 13.86 -20.92 32.48
CA GLU A 241 14.83 -20.18 33.31
C GLU A 241 14.22 -19.53 34.56
N ASP A 242 12.90 -19.67 34.77
CA ASP A 242 12.16 -19.31 36.01
C ASP A 242 11.72 -20.56 36.77
#